data_AF-A0A4Q3YH67-F1
#
_entry.id   AF-A0A4Q3YH67-F1
#
_cell.length_a   1.000
_cell.length_b   1.000
_cell.length_c   1.000
_cell.angle_alpha   90.00
_cell.angle_beta   90.00
_cell.angle_gamma   90.00
#
_symmetry.space_group_name_H-M   'P 1'
#
loop_
_entity.id
_entity.type
_entity.pdbx_description
1 polymer ?
#
loop_
_entity_poly.entity_id
_entity_poly.type
_entity_poly.pdbx_seq_one_letter_code
_entity_poly.pdbx_strand_id
1 'polypeptide(L)'
;MEFLRAQFHEELNVEGDVTVLGVPFQRHEIIAGLDKDAYEEGFQNWLTARKTRLLEQVIANNQFFKQEYRFDKLRAIVRGGSLVPFVGAGMSMPSGYPGWTPFLEQLRSKSSIPEAEFQASLDLGDYEGAAQTLYDDLGAAAFNERLQSTYEREIEIVGPVLHLPSLFRRHVITTNFDTVLENVYKGHEQGFDSLVLGSGLGEANRLALEGGRLLIKVHGTCSQVSERVLLASEYRKAYDEGGHVKRFFSRFLAGHVLLFVGCRLTVDRTIKEMQNVVGTDDESEFPRHYAIVELQNGDDQIGRERELSKANIFPIWYPDGQHEYVEAFLIALMEKR
;
A
#
# COMPACT_ATOMS: atom_id res chain seq x y z
N MET A 1 0.73 14.84 11.47
CA MET A 1 -0.07 14.18 12.52
C MET A 1 -1.46 14.76 12.69
N GLU A 2 -1.78 15.93 12.11
CA GLU A 2 -3.13 16.52 12.15
C GLU A 2 -4.25 15.55 11.72
N PHE A 3 -3.96 14.66 10.77
CA PHE A 3 -4.87 13.62 10.31
C PHE A 3 -5.30 12.60 11.40
N LEU A 4 -4.60 12.54 12.54
CA LEU A 4 -4.97 11.66 13.66
C LEU A 4 -6.03 12.30 14.59
N ARG A 5 -6.46 13.54 14.34
CA ARG A 5 -7.49 14.19 15.18
C ARG A 5 -8.82 13.45 15.14
N ALA A 6 -9.23 12.90 13.99
CA ALA A 6 -10.45 12.10 13.90
C ALA A 6 -10.41 10.89 14.84
N GLN A 7 -9.30 10.15 14.88
CA GLN A 7 -9.12 9.03 15.81
C GLN A 7 -9.06 9.49 17.28
N PHE A 8 -8.45 10.64 17.54
CA PHE A 8 -8.46 11.22 18.88
C PHE A 8 -9.89 11.58 19.32
N HIS A 9 -10.72 12.13 18.42
CA HIS A 9 -12.12 12.42 18.69
C HIS A 9 -12.91 11.15 18.97
N GLU A 10 -12.71 10.09 18.20
CA GLU A 10 -13.33 8.78 18.45
C GLU A 10 -12.96 8.24 19.83
N GLU A 11 -11.68 8.28 20.21
CA GLU A 11 -11.22 7.80 21.53
C GLU A 11 -11.76 8.67 22.67
N LEU A 12 -11.84 10.00 22.48
CA LEU A 12 -12.48 10.89 23.45
C LEU A 12 -13.98 10.61 23.62
N ASN A 13 -14.68 10.24 22.55
CA ASN A 13 -16.12 10.00 22.58
C ASN A 13 -16.47 8.52 22.87
N VAL A 14 -15.50 7.64 23.14
CA VAL A 14 -15.75 6.19 23.34
C VAL A 14 -16.70 5.90 24.50
N GLU A 15 -16.72 6.78 25.49
CA GLU A 15 -17.63 6.71 26.64
C GLU A 15 -19.01 7.37 26.36
N GLY A 16 -19.32 7.69 25.11
CA GLY A 16 -20.57 8.29 24.65
C GLY A 16 -20.59 9.83 24.65
N ASP A 17 -21.79 10.40 24.72
CA ASP A 17 -22.01 11.85 24.80
C ASP A 17 -22.19 12.32 26.25
N VAL A 18 -21.86 13.59 26.51
CA VAL A 18 -22.17 14.26 27.77
C VAL A 18 -23.51 14.96 27.64
N THR A 19 -24.47 14.64 28.51
CA THR A 19 -25.81 15.26 28.46
C THR A 19 -25.92 16.40 29.47
N VAL A 20 -26.27 17.60 29.00
CA VAL A 20 -26.55 18.77 29.84
C VAL A 20 -27.99 19.22 29.60
N LEU A 21 -28.84 19.15 30.64
CA LEU A 21 -30.27 19.50 30.56
C LEU A 21 -31.01 18.79 29.41
N GLY A 22 -30.64 17.54 29.10
CA GLY A 22 -31.24 16.74 28.04
C GLY A 22 -30.67 16.99 26.64
N VAL A 23 -29.67 17.86 26.49
CA VAL A 23 -28.96 18.10 25.23
C VAL A 23 -27.64 17.32 25.24
N PRO A 24 -27.40 16.42 24.26
CA PRO A 24 -26.14 15.69 24.15
C PRO A 24 -25.06 16.56 23.51
N PHE A 25 -23.83 16.39 23.98
CA PHE A 25 -22.63 17.05 23.45
C PHE A 25 -21.52 16.03 23.31
N GLN A 26 -20.76 16.10 22.22
CA GLN A 26 -19.59 15.26 22.06
C GLN A 26 -18.45 15.78 22.94
N ARG A 27 -17.73 14.88 23.61
CA ARG A 27 -16.67 15.23 24.58
C ARG A 27 -15.58 16.08 23.94
N HIS A 28 -15.19 15.76 22.70
CA HIS A 28 -14.17 16.52 21.98
C HIS A 28 -14.62 17.95 21.60
N GLU A 29 -15.90 18.17 21.28
CA GLU A 29 -16.44 19.51 20.99
C GLU A 29 -16.44 20.39 22.24
N ILE A 30 -16.77 19.79 23.40
CA ILE A 30 -16.75 20.49 24.69
C ILE A 30 -15.33 21.00 24.99
N ILE A 31 -14.33 20.13 24.95
CA ILE A 31 -12.96 20.53 25.30
C ILE A 31 -12.39 21.52 24.26
N ALA A 32 -12.63 21.30 22.97
CA ALA A 32 -12.16 22.19 21.90
C ALA A 32 -12.82 23.57 21.94
N GLY A 33 -14.08 23.65 22.40
CA GLY A 33 -14.82 24.89 22.56
C GLY A 33 -14.50 25.68 23.83
N LEU A 34 -14.18 24.98 24.93
CA LEU A 34 -13.90 25.59 26.24
C LEU A 34 -12.45 26.04 26.39
N ASP A 35 -11.50 25.20 25.99
CA ASP A 35 -10.08 25.45 26.19
C ASP A 35 -9.27 24.81 25.05
N LYS A 36 -8.90 25.64 24.07
CA LYS A 36 -8.13 25.21 22.90
C LYS A 36 -6.73 24.74 23.27
N ASP A 37 -6.12 25.33 24.30
CA ASP A 37 -4.77 24.97 24.72
C ASP A 37 -4.80 23.61 25.41
N ALA A 38 -5.79 23.36 26.27
CA ALA A 38 -5.99 22.05 26.90
C ALA A 38 -6.36 20.97 25.87
N TYR A 39 -7.15 21.30 24.83
CA TYR A 39 -7.43 20.37 23.74
C TYR A 39 -6.16 19.99 22.97
N GLU A 40 -5.32 20.97 22.64
CA GLU A 40 -4.07 20.71 21.93
C GLU A 40 -3.07 19.94 22.80
N GLU A 41 -2.93 20.29 24.08
CA GLU A 41 -2.10 19.53 25.03
C GLU A 41 -2.61 18.09 25.16
N GLY A 42 -3.93 17.90 25.29
CA GLY A 42 -4.57 16.59 25.33
C GLY A 42 -4.28 15.76 24.07
N PHE A 43 -4.35 16.39 22.89
CA PHE A 43 -4.02 15.74 21.63
C PHE A 43 -2.54 15.33 21.57
N GLN A 44 -1.60 16.19 21.97
CA GLN A 44 -0.17 15.87 21.99
C GLN A 44 0.17 14.74 23.00
N ASN A 45 -0.45 14.76 24.17
CA ASN A 45 -0.32 13.69 25.16
C ASN A 45 -0.86 12.36 24.62
N TRP A 46 -2.01 12.40 23.96
CA TRP A 46 -2.59 11.23 23.31
C TRP A 46 -1.71 10.70 22.18
N LEU A 47 -1.14 11.57 21.33
CA LEU A 47 -0.20 11.18 20.28
C LEU A 47 1.02 10.45 20.87
N THR A 48 1.56 10.97 21.97
CA THR A 48 2.70 10.36 22.66
C THR A 48 2.34 9.00 23.24
N ALA A 49 1.20 8.89 23.93
CA ALA A 49 0.72 7.64 24.51
C ALA A 49 0.40 6.58 23.43
N ARG A 50 -0.27 6.99 22.33
CA ARG A 50 -0.55 6.12 21.17
C ARG A 50 0.75 5.59 20.58
N LYS A 51 1.72 6.48 20.31
CA LYS A 51 3.02 6.10 19.80
C LYS A 51 3.71 5.08 20.71
N THR A 52 3.74 5.32 22.03
CA THR A 52 4.31 4.37 23.00
C THR A 52 3.63 3.01 22.93
N ARG A 53 2.28 2.96 22.92
CA ARG A 53 1.52 1.71 22.78
C ARG A 53 1.87 0.95 21.50
N LEU A 54 1.94 1.64 20.35
CA LEU A 54 2.28 1.03 19.06
C LEU A 54 3.73 0.49 19.07
N LEU A 55 4.67 1.22 19.66
CA LEU A 55 6.06 0.75 19.80
C LEU A 55 6.16 -0.46 20.73
N GLU A 56 5.44 -0.44 21.85
CA GLU A 56 5.35 -1.58 22.77
C GLU A 56 4.74 -2.80 22.10
N GLN A 57 3.75 -2.64 21.22
CA GLN A 57 3.21 -3.74 20.41
C GLN A 57 4.28 -4.35 19.49
N VAL A 58 5.08 -3.53 18.81
CA VAL A 58 6.19 -4.01 17.96
C VAL A 58 7.25 -4.73 18.80
N ILE A 59 7.55 -4.24 20.01
CA ILE A 59 8.56 -4.82 20.90
C ILE A 59 8.05 -6.11 21.57
N ALA A 60 6.82 -6.13 22.06
CA ALA A 60 6.20 -7.31 22.67
C ALA A 60 6.12 -8.46 21.65
N ASN A 61 5.86 -8.13 20.38
CA ASN A 61 5.88 -9.11 19.29
C ASN A 61 7.27 -9.35 18.68
N ASN A 62 8.30 -8.56 19.04
CA ASN A 62 9.68 -8.93 18.74
C ASN A 62 10.11 -10.20 19.49
N GLN A 63 9.43 -10.59 20.59
CA GLN A 63 9.62 -11.95 21.16
C GLN A 63 9.01 -13.05 20.28
N PHE A 64 8.02 -12.71 19.43
CA PHE A 64 7.40 -13.64 18.48
C PHE A 64 8.27 -13.92 17.27
N PHE A 65 9.22 -13.03 16.92
CA PHE A 65 10.08 -13.24 15.76
C PHE A 65 11.50 -12.72 15.96
N LYS A 66 12.48 -13.60 15.75
CA LYS A 66 13.93 -13.33 15.62
C LYS A 66 14.28 -12.41 14.41
N GLN A 67 13.52 -11.34 14.19
CA GLN A 67 13.58 -10.42 13.06
C GLN A 67 14.27 -9.08 13.41
N GLU A 68 14.80 -8.94 14.62
CA GLU A 68 15.51 -7.73 15.09
C GLU A 68 16.56 -7.26 14.07
N TYR A 69 17.28 -8.20 13.45
CA TYR A 69 18.24 -7.92 12.39
C TYR A 69 17.63 -7.29 11.12
N ARG A 70 16.46 -7.75 10.66
CA ARG A 70 15.79 -7.20 9.47
C ARG A 70 15.31 -5.77 9.74
N PHE A 71 14.74 -5.57 10.92
CA PHE A 71 14.24 -4.28 11.36
C PHE A 71 15.37 -3.24 11.53
N ASP A 72 16.48 -3.63 12.17
CA ASP A 72 17.65 -2.77 12.32
C ASP A 72 18.30 -2.42 10.98
N LYS A 73 18.36 -3.38 10.05
CA LYS A 73 18.79 -3.11 8.68
C LYS A 73 17.88 -2.10 7.98
N LEU A 74 16.56 -2.28 8.04
CA LEU A 74 15.61 -1.34 7.45
C LEU A 74 15.79 0.07 8.02
N ARG A 75 15.97 0.20 9.34
CA ARG A 75 16.27 1.51 9.96
C ARG A 75 17.54 2.15 9.40
N ALA A 76 18.59 1.36 9.19
CA ALA A 76 19.82 1.88 8.57
C ALA A 76 19.58 2.34 7.12
N ILE A 77 18.81 1.59 6.33
CA ILE A 77 18.51 1.92 4.92
C ILE A 77 17.61 3.17 4.84
N VAL A 78 16.61 3.29 5.72
CA VAL A 78 15.77 4.49 5.85
C VAL A 78 16.63 5.72 6.13
N ARG A 79 17.58 5.63 7.08
CA ARG A 79 18.51 6.74 7.38
C ARG A 79 19.40 7.12 6.21
N GLY A 80 19.75 6.14 5.36
CA GLY A 80 20.48 6.37 4.12
C GLY A 80 19.66 7.01 3.00
N GLY A 81 18.32 7.06 3.13
CA GLY A 81 17.43 7.65 2.13
C GLY A 81 17.26 6.83 0.85
N SER A 82 17.62 5.54 0.89
CA SER A 82 17.62 4.65 -0.29
C SER A 82 16.45 3.66 -0.31
N LEU A 83 15.58 3.68 0.71
CA LEU A 83 14.41 2.81 0.77
C LEU A 83 13.25 3.40 -0.04
N VAL A 84 12.70 2.62 -0.97
CA VAL A 84 11.55 3.01 -1.80
C VAL A 84 10.34 2.16 -1.39
N PRO A 85 9.22 2.75 -0.96
CA PRO A 85 8.02 2.00 -0.66
C PRO A 85 7.35 1.54 -1.97
N PHE A 86 6.95 0.28 -1.99
CA PHE A 86 6.04 -0.29 -2.98
C PHE A 86 4.69 -0.49 -2.28
N VAL A 87 3.71 0.34 -2.65
CA VAL A 87 2.44 0.48 -1.96
C VAL A 87 1.34 -0.26 -2.71
N GLY A 88 0.70 -1.21 -2.04
CA GLY A 88 -0.43 -1.97 -2.56
C GLY A 88 -1.78 -1.49 -2.02
N ALA A 89 -2.86 -2.10 -2.49
CA ALA A 89 -4.23 -1.66 -2.21
C ALA A 89 -4.59 -1.69 -0.71
N GLY A 90 -3.90 -2.51 0.08
CA GLY A 90 -4.11 -2.56 1.53
C GLY A 90 -3.84 -1.23 2.25
N MET A 91 -3.04 -0.33 1.66
CA MET A 91 -2.82 1.01 2.21
C MET A 91 -3.96 1.99 1.87
N SER A 92 -4.75 1.70 0.83
CA SER A 92 -5.90 2.50 0.42
C SER A 92 -7.22 1.99 1.02
N MET A 93 -7.28 0.71 1.41
CA MET A 93 -8.46 0.07 1.97
C MET A 93 -9.08 0.75 3.20
N PRO A 94 -8.30 1.23 4.19
CA PRO A 94 -8.87 1.97 5.32
C PRO A 94 -9.64 3.22 4.91
N SER A 95 -9.24 3.84 3.80
CA SER A 95 -9.94 5.01 3.22
C SER A 95 -11.19 4.62 2.40
N GLY A 96 -11.56 3.33 2.38
CA GLY A 96 -12.76 2.84 1.69
C GLY A 96 -12.55 2.42 0.23
N TYR A 97 -11.32 2.43 -0.28
CA TYR A 97 -11.04 1.89 -1.61
C TYR A 97 -11.05 0.36 -1.61
N PRO A 98 -11.78 -0.30 -2.52
CA PRO A 98 -11.81 -1.76 -2.55
C PRO A 98 -10.47 -2.32 -3.05
N GLY A 99 -10.05 -3.44 -2.47
CA GLY A 99 -9.03 -4.29 -3.07
C GLY A 99 -9.50 -4.92 -4.39
N TRP A 100 -8.62 -5.69 -5.01
CA TRP A 100 -8.90 -6.26 -6.34
C TRP A 100 -10.05 -7.28 -6.34
N THR A 101 -10.07 -8.22 -5.39
CA THR A 101 -11.15 -9.22 -5.28
C THR A 101 -12.53 -8.59 -5.09
N PRO A 102 -12.76 -7.70 -4.10
CA PRO A 102 -14.08 -7.09 -3.91
C PRO A 102 -14.54 -6.25 -5.11
N PHE A 103 -13.61 -5.60 -5.83
CA PHE A 103 -13.95 -4.88 -7.05
C PHE A 103 -14.43 -5.81 -8.16
N LEU A 104 -13.73 -6.92 -8.41
CA LEU A 104 -14.15 -7.89 -9.42
C LEU A 104 -15.48 -8.56 -9.06
N GLU A 105 -15.71 -8.86 -7.79
CA GLU A 105 -17.01 -9.36 -7.29
C GLU A 105 -18.14 -8.35 -7.54
N GLN A 106 -17.89 -7.06 -7.31
CA GLN A 106 -18.85 -5.99 -7.60
C GLN A 106 -19.20 -5.95 -9.09
N LEU A 107 -18.20 -6.04 -9.97
CA LEU A 107 -18.41 -6.09 -11.42
C LEU A 107 -19.19 -7.35 -11.82
N ARG A 108 -18.86 -8.51 -11.24
CA ARG A 108 -19.55 -9.78 -11.51
C ARG A 108 -21.02 -9.72 -11.14
N SER A 109 -21.39 -9.02 -10.05
CA SER A 109 -22.80 -8.81 -9.68
C SER A 109 -23.62 -8.06 -10.73
N LYS A 110 -22.95 -7.41 -11.70
CA LYS A 110 -23.55 -6.64 -12.80
C LYS A 110 -23.32 -7.28 -14.17
N SER A 111 -22.65 -8.43 -14.22
CA SER A 111 -22.35 -9.16 -15.45
C SER A 111 -23.24 -10.39 -15.59
N SER A 112 -23.20 -11.02 -16.76
CA SER A 112 -23.87 -12.29 -17.04
C SER A 112 -23.03 -13.51 -16.62
N ILE A 113 -21.82 -13.28 -16.08
CA ILE A 113 -20.87 -14.35 -15.75
C ILE A 113 -21.35 -15.14 -14.52
N PRO A 114 -21.46 -16.48 -14.64
CA PRO A 114 -21.82 -17.34 -13.52
C PRO A 114 -20.83 -17.24 -12.35
N GLU A 115 -21.35 -17.19 -11.12
CA GLU A 115 -20.55 -17.16 -9.89
C GLU A 115 -19.53 -18.30 -9.83
N ALA A 116 -19.94 -19.51 -10.21
CA ALA A 116 -19.07 -20.69 -10.18
C ALA A 116 -17.88 -20.57 -11.14
N GLU A 117 -18.07 -19.98 -12.32
CA GLU A 117 -16.99 -19.76 -13.29
C GLU A 117 -16.02 -18.69 -12.79
N PHE A 118 -16.57 -17.58 -12.29
CA PHE A 118 -15.80 -16.48 -11.71
C PHE A 118 -14.96 -16.95 -10.51
N GLN A 119 -15.56 -17.66 -9.57
CA GLN A 119 -14.87 -18.16 -8.38
C GLN A 119 -13.77 -19.17 -8.75
N ALA A 120 -14.02 -20.05 -9.73
CA ALA A 120 -13.00 -20.99 -10.20
C ALA A 120 -11.75 -20.26 -10.75
N SER A 121 -11.92 -19.15 -11.47
CA SER A 121 -10.79 -18.32 -11.90
C SER A 121 -10.04 -17.71 -10.72
N LEU A 122 -10.74 -17.19 -9.71
CA LEU A 122 -10.11 -16.60 -8.52
C LEU A 122 -9.36 -17.63 -7.68
N ASP A 123 -9.92 -18.84 -7.51
CA ASP A 123 -9.30 -19.94 -6.77
C ASP A 123 -8.01 -20.42 -7.44
N LEU A 124 -7.92 -20.30 -8.77
CA LEU A 124 -6.71 -20.55 -9.56
C LEU A 124 -5.72 -19.36 -9.53
N GLY A 125 -6.11 -18.23 -8.94
CA GLY A 125 -5.33 -16.99 -8.95
C GLY A 125 -5.33 -16.27 -10.30
N ASP A 126 -6.25 -16.59 -11.21
CA ASP A 126 -6.39 -15.96 -12.53
C ASP A 126 -7.25 -14.69 -12.46
N TYR A 127 -6.77 -13.70 -11.70
CA TYR A 127 -7.43 -12.41 -11.55
C TYR A 127 -7.45 -11.61 -12.86
N GLU A 128 -6.39 -11.71 -13.67
CA GLU A 128 -6.27 -11.00 -14.96
C GLU A 128 -7.27 -11.54 -15.98
N GLY A 129 -7.43 -12.87 -16.03
CA GLY A 129 -8.40 -13.55 -16.87
C GLY A 129 -9.83 -13.24 -16.43
N ALA A 130 -10.11 -13.30 -15.12
CA ALA A 130 -11.41 -12.92 -14.59
C ALA A 130 -11.79 -11.47 -14.97
N ALA A 131 -10.84 -10.53 -14.87
CA ALA A 131 -11.05 -9.14 -15.29
C ALA A 131 -11.32 -9.03 -16.80
N GLN A 132 -10.59 -9.78 -17.64
CA GLN A 132 -10.81 -9.81 -19.09
C GLN A 132 -12.21 -10.35 -19.44
N THR A 133 -12.63 -11.45 -18.82
CA THR A 133 -13.95 -12.04 -19.03
C THR A 133 -15.07 -11.07 -18.65
N LEU A 134 -14.93 -10.36 -17.53
CA LEU A 134 -15.88 -9.33 -17.11
C LEU A 134 -15.90 -8.13 -18.06
N TYR A 135 -14.74 -7.72 -18.58
CA TYR A 135 -14.63 -6.65 -19.57
C TYR A 135 -15.33 -7.01 -20.89
N ASP A 136 -15.16 -8.24 -21.36
CA ASP A 136 -15.74 -8.73 -22.60
C ASP A 136 -17.27 -8.86 -22.51
N ASP A 137 -17.81 -9.26 -21.34
CA ASP A 137 -19.25 -9.35 -21.10
C ASP A 137 -19.92 -7.97 -20.90
N LEU A 138 -19.35 -7.12 -20.04
CA LEU A 138 -19.92 -5.79 -19.73
C LEU A 138 -19.74 -4.80 -20.88
N GLY A 139 -18.72 -5.02 -21.71
CA GLY A 139 -18.27 -4.08 -22.72
C GLY A 139 -17.44 -2.93 -22.15
N ALA A 140 -16.60 -2.37 -23.02
CA ALA A 140 -15.59 -1.37 -22.67
C ALA A 140 -16.15 -0.15 -21.92
N ALA A 141 -17.28 0.39 -22.37
CA ALA A 141 -17.85 1.62 -21.82
C ALA A 141 -18.30 1.43 -20.36
N ALA A 142 -19.11 0.39 -20.10
CA ALA A 142 -19.61 0.12 -18.75
C ALA A 142 -18.50 -0.32 -17.79
N PHE A 143 -17.55 -1.11 -18.27
CA PHE A 143 -16.41 -1.52 -17.45
C PHE A 143 -15.55 -0.32 -17.02
N ASN A 144 -15.18 0.53 -17.98
CA ASN A 144 -14.30 1.68 -17.70
C ASN A 144 -15.01 2.74 -16.83
N GLU A 145 -16.31 2.99 -17.04
CA GLU A 145 -17.10 3.88 -16.19
C GLU A 145 -17.11 3.37 -14.74
N ARG A 146 -17.36 2.07 -14.52
CA ARG A 146 -17.35 1.49 -13.18
C ARG A 146 -15.98 1.57 -12.52
N LEU A 147 -14.92 1.24 -13.25
CA LEU A 147 -13.55 1.34 -12.75
C LEU A 147 -13.22 2.77 -12.30
N GLN A 148 -13.51 3.77 -13.14
CA GLN A 148 -13.31 5.19 -12.80
C GLN A 148 -14.18 5.60 -11.62
N SER A 149 -15.46 5.26 -11.62
CA SER A 149 -16.39 5.60 -10.55
C SER A 149 -15.99 5.00 -9.20
N THR A 150 -15.23 3.91 -9.18
CA THR A 150 -14.74 3.25 -7.97
C THR A 150 -13.45 3.88 -7.45
N TYR A 151 -12.47 4.14 -8.32
CA TYR A 151 -11.12 4.52 -7.91
C TYR A 151 -10.77 6.00 -8.11
N GLU A 152 -11.47 6.73 -8.98
CA GLU A 152 -11.28 8.18 -9.20
C GLU A 152 -12.31 8.98 -8.38
N ARG A 153 -12.38 8.69 -7.08
CA ARG A 153 -13.29 9.36 -6.15
C ARG A 153 -12.48 10.21 -5.17
N GLU A 154 -13.03 11.34 -4.75
CA GLU A 154 -12.46 12.05 -3.60
C GLU A 154 -13.07 11.47 -2.32
N ILE A 155 -12.24 10.83 -1.51
CA ILE A 155 -12.60 10.27 -0.21
C ILE A 155 -11.61 10.81 0.82
N GLU A 156 -12.06 11.00 2.05
CA GLU A 156 -11.19 11.29 3.17
C GLU A 156 -10.15 10.18 3.34
N ILE A 157 -8.88 10.57 3.39
CA ILE A 157 -7.78 9.61 3.49
C ILE A 157 -7.50 9.35 4.96
N VAL A 158 -7.58 8.08 5.33
CA VAL A 158 -7.33 7.59 6.69
C VAL A 158 -6.38 6.40 6.68
N GLY A 159 -5.80 6.12 7.84
CA GLY A 159 -4.97 4.93 8.08
C GLY A 159 -3.47 5.13 7.85
N PRO A 160 -2.69 4.04 7.80
CA PRO A 160 -1.23 4.09 7.89
C PRO A 160 -0.55 4.79 6.70
N VAL A 161 -1.25 4.98 5.58
CA VAL A 161 -0.73 5.66 4.39
C VAL A 161 -0.27 7.09 4.66
N LEU A 162 -0.88 7.75 5.65
CA LEU A 162 -0.57 9.12 6.05
C LEU A 162 0.82 9.28 6.70
N HIS A 163 1.46 8.18 7.10
CA HIS A 163 2.84 8.20 7.60
C HIS A 163 3.89 8.17 6.48
N LEU A 164 3.51 7.78 5.25
CA LEU A 164 4.46 7.58 4.15
C LEU A 164 5.28 8.83 3.80
N PRO A 165 4.73 10.06 3.70
CA PRO A 165 5.52 11.24 3.35
C PRO A 165 6.67 11.49 4.33
N SER A 166 6.41 11.32 5.63
CA SER A 166 7.38 11.54 6.69
C SER A 166 8.59 10.61 6.58
N LEU A 167 8.36 9.37 6.14
CA LEU A 167 9.35 8.30 6.05
C LEU A 167 10.03 8.21 4.67
N PHE A 168 9.27 8.44 3.60
CA PHE A 168 9.70 8.25 2.21
C PHE A 168 9.55 9.54 1.40
N ARG A 169 10.68 10.26 1.23
CA ARG A 169 10.70 11.61 0.65
C ARG A 169 11.15 11.66 -0.82
N ARG A 170 11.43 10.50 -1.42
CA ARG A 170 11.99 10.41 -2.79
C ARG A 170 10.98 9.82 -3.76
N HIS A 171 11.05 8.51 -3.95
CA HIS A 171 10.20 7.79 -4.89
C HIS A 171 9.17 6.99 -4.12
N VAL A 172 7.99 6.81 -4.70
CA VAL A 172 6.98 5.85 -4.25
C VAL A 172 6.50 5.08 -5.47
N ILE A 173 6.43 3.76 -5.34
CA ILE A 173 5.91 2.87 -6.38
C ILE A 173 4.56 2.34 -5.93
N THR A 174 3.61 2.19 -6.84
CA THR A 174 2.32 1.56 -6.54
C THR A 174 1.76 0.82 -7.76
N THR A 175 0.92 -0.16 -7.50
CA THR A 175 0.03 -0.79 -8.49
C THR A 175 -1.42 -0.30 -8.34
N ASN A 176 -1.68 0.62 -7.41
CA ASN A 176 -3.02 1.10 -7.14
C ASN A 176 -3.47 2.10 -8.20
N PHE A 177 -4.77 2.09 -8.49
CA PHE A 177 -5.37 3.04 -9.41
C PHE A 177 -5.84 4.33 -8.74
N ASP A 178 -6.24 4.25 -7.47
CA ASP A 178 -6.70 5.39 -6.68
C ASP A 178 -5.67 6.52 -6.60
N THR A 179 -6.13 7.70 -6.15
CA THR A 179 -5.28 8.90 -6.02
C THR A 179 -4.82 9.14 -4.58
N VAL A 180 -4.78 8.10 -3.73
CA VAL A 180 -4.46 8.26 -2.30
C VAL A 180 -3.04 8.80 -2.14
N LEU A 181 -2.07 8.25 -2.85
CA LEU A 181 -0.67 8.68 -2.73
C LEU A 181 -0.45 10.10 -3.27
N GLU A 182 -1.09 10.44 -4.38
CA GLU A 182 -1.10 11.77 -4.96
C GLU A 182 -1.57 12.80 -3.91
N ASN A 183 -2.67 12.49 -3.21
CA ASN A 183 -3.28 13.39 -2.23
C ASN A 183 -2.53 13.43 -0.90
N VAL A 184 -2.01 12.30 -0.41
CA VAL A 184 -1.22 12.24 0.84
C VAL A 184 0.10 12.99 0.72
N TYR A 185 0.69 13.02 -0.48
CA TYR A 185 1.91 13.78 -0.74
C TYR A 185 1.62 15.23 -1.17
N LYS A 186 0.37 15.57 -1.48
CA LYS A 186 -0.07 16.93 -1.85
C LYS A 186 -0.06 17.83 -0.61
N GLY A 187 0.63 18.97 -0.70
CA GLY A 187 0.67 19.97 0.39
C GLY A 187 1.76 19.75 1.45
N HIS A 188 2.49 18.64 1.39
CA HIS A 188 3.77 18.53 2.09
C HIS A 188 4.87 19.17 1.22
N GLU A 189 5.93 19.74 1.82
CA GLU A 189 7.17 20.15 1.10
C GLU A 189 7.84 18.99 0.32
N GLN A 190 7.25 17.79 0.39
CA GLN A 190 7.74 16.48 -0.04
C GLN A 190 6.93 15.90 -1.21
N GLY A 191 6.14 16.70 -1.93
CA GLY A 191 5.39 16.25 -3.12
C GLY A 191 6.28 15.67 -4.23
N PHE A 192 5.65 14.99 -5.18
CA PHE A 192 6.34 14.40 -6.32
C PHE A 192 6.61 15.42 -7.43
N ASP A 193 7.80 15.37 -8.02
CA ASP A 193 8.18 16.20 -9.16
C ASP A 193 7.66 15.62 -10.48
N SER A 194 7.38 14.32 -10.54
CA SER A 194 6.81 13.66 -11.73
C SER A 194 5.96 12.44 -11.39
N LEU A 195 4.86 12.28 -12.13
CA LEU A 195 4.05 11.07 -12.18
C LEU A 195 4.51 10.22 -13.37
N VAL A 196 4.91 8.98 -13.12
CA VAL A 196 5.40 8.04 -14.14
C VAL A 196 4.42 6.89 -14.31
N LEU A 197 3.92 6.70 -15.52
CA LEU A 197 2.90 5.71 -15.90
C LEU A 197 3.33 4.95 -17.16
N GLY A 198 2.82 3.73 -17.33
CA GLY A 198 2.86 2.98 -18.60
C GLY A 198 4.19 3.03 -19.36
N SER A 199 4.16 3.50 -20.60
CA SER A 199 5.33 3.66 -21.47
C SER A 199 6.44 4.56 -20.88
N GLY A 200 6.08 5.50 -19.99
CA GLY A 200 7.02 6.36 -19.27
C GLY A 200 7.87 5.62 -18.23
N LEU A 201 7.52 4.39 -17.84
CA LEU A 201 8.31 3.61 -16.88
C LEU A 201 9.77 3.39 -17.35
N GLY A 202 10.04 3.41 -18.66
CA GLY A 202 11.39 3.31 -19.20
C GLY A 202 12.32 4.47 -18.78
N GLU A 203 11.76 5.64 -18.47
CA GLU A 203 12.49 6.85 -18.07
C GLU A 203 12.65 6.96 -16.54
N ALA A 204 11.95 6.14 -15.76
CA ALA A 204 11.90 6.25 -14.30
C ALA A 204 13.31 6.24 -13.67
N ASN A 205 14.19 5.34 -14.14
CA ASN A 205 15.55 5.25 -13.60
C ASN A 205 16.38 6.50 -13.89
N ARG A 206 16.27 7.05 -15.11
CA ARG A 206 16.97 8.30 -15.49
C ARG A 206 16.49 9.47 -14.63
N LEU A 207 15.17 9.64 -14.50
CA LEU A 207 14.58 10.71 -13.69
C LEU A 207 14.96 10.58 -12.20
N ALA A 208 15.05 9.35 -11.68
CA ALA A 208 15.49 9.10 -10.31
C ALA A 208 16.95 9.49 -10.08
N LEU A 209 17.84 9.16 -11.03
CA LEU A 209 19.26 9.53 -11.00
C LEU A 209 19.48 11.05 -11.12
N GLU A 210 18.60 11.76 -11.83
CA GLU A 210 18.59 13.24 -11.91
C GLU A 210 18.11 13.91 -10.63
N GLY A 211 17.69 13.12 -9.63
CA GLY A 211 17.27 13.60 -8.32
C GLY A 211 15.78 13.91 -8.19
N GLY A 212 14.97 13.65 -9.23
CA GLY A 212 13.52 13.91 -9.21
C GLY A 212 12.77 12.97 -8.26
N ARG A 213 11.79 13.49 -7.53
CA ARG A 213 10.88 12.70 -6.68
C ARG A 213 9.75 12.14 -7.54
N LEU A 214 9.56 10.83 -7.52
CA LEU A 214 8.69 10.14 -8.49
C LEU A 214 7.55 9.42 -7.79
N LEU A 215 6.33 9.61 -8.28
CA LEU A 215 5.25 8.64 -8.07
C LEU A 215 5.18 7.76 -9.31
N ILE A 216 5.43 6.46 -9.13
CA ILE A 216 5.48 5.48 -10.21
C ILE A 216 4.27 4.56 -10.06
N LYS A 217 3.26 4.71 -10.93
CA LYS A 217 2.11 3.78 -10.95
C LYS A 217 2.36 2.74 -12.03
N VAL A 218 2.82 1.57 -11.62
CA VAL A 218 3.25 0.47 -12.51
C VAL A 218 2.11 0.03 -13.42
N HIS A 219 0.88 0.03 -12.89
CA HIS A 219 -0.31 -0.38 -13.62
C HIS A 219 -1.09 0.79 -14.25
N GLY A 220 -0.57 2.02 -14.16
CA GLY A 220 -1.20 3.19 -14.76
C GLY A 220 -2.36 3.78 -13.93
N THR A 221 -3.36 4.32 -14.61
CA THR A 221 -4.54 4.98 -14.03
C THR A 221 -5.83 4.49 -14.69
N CYS A 222 -6.99 4.72 -14.06
CA CYS A 222 -8.29 4.33 -14.63
C CYS A 222 -8.67 5.16 -15.86
N SER A 223 -8.29 6.44 -15.89
CA SER A 223 -8.59 7.39 -16.96
C SER A 223 -7.73 7.21 -18.21
N GLN A 224 -6.51 6.68 -18.10
CA GLN A 224 -5.59 6.47 -19.23
C GLN A 224 -5.52 5.00 -19.66
N VAL A 225 -6.56 4.52 -20.35
CA VAL A 225 -6.68 3.12 -20.80
C VAL A 225 -5.46 2.64 -21.60
N SER A 226 -4.82 3.51 -22.40
CA SER A 226 -3.65 3.12 -23.21
C SER A 226 -2.40 2.79 -22.38
N GLU A 227 -2.31 3.34 -21.17
CA GLU A 227 -1.17 3.20 -20.26
C GLU A 227 -1.48 2.30 -19.05
N ARG A 228 -2.69 1.73 -19.00
CA ARG A 228 -3.17 0.89 -17.92
C ARG A 228 -2.72 -0.57 -18.09
N VAL A 229 -2.53 -1.26 -16.97
CA VAL A 229 -2.33 -2.71 -16.89
C VAL A 229 -3.34 -3.31 -15.92
N LEU A 230 -4.38 -3.95 -16.44
CA LEU A 230 -5.48 -4.50 -15.64
C LEU A 230 -6.10 -5.74 -16.26
N LEU A 231 -6.29 -5.76 -17.57
CA LEU A 231 -6.85 -6.90 -18.30
C LEU A 231 -5.74 -7.90 -18.70
N ALA A 232 -6.07 -9.18 -18.87
CA ALA A 232 -5.11 -10.20 -19.30
C ALA A 232 -4.31 -9.80 -20.56
N SER A 233 -4.97 -9.15 -21.52
CA SER A 233 -4.32 -8.63 -22.74
C SER A 233 -3.35 -7.48 -22.46
N GLU A 234 -3.69 -6.59 -21.53
CA GLU A 234 -2.84 -5.47 -21.09
C GLU A 234 -1.63 -5.98 -20.30
N TYR A 235 -1.83 -6.93 -19.37
CA TYR A 235 -0.75 -7.61 -18.63
C TYR A 235 0.24 -8.30 -19.56
N ARG A 236 -0.24 -9.03 -20.57
CA ARG A 236 0.60 -9.65 -21.60
C ARG A 236 1.48 -8.61 -22.29
N LYS A 237 0.89 -7.51 -22.77
CA LYS A 237 1.65 -6.42 -23.42
C LYS A 237 2.68 -5.75 -22.49
N ALA A 238 2.39 -5.67 -21.19
CA ALA A 238 3.22 -4.94 -20.23
C ALA A 238 4.37 -5.77 -19.64
N TYR A 239 4.15 -7.07 -19.40
CA TYR A 239 5.09 -7.98 -18.71
C TYR A 239 5.82 -8.95 -19.64
N ASP A 240 5.33 -9.20 -20.86
CA ASP A 240 6.04 -10.07 -21.81
C ASP A 240 7.33 -9.40 -22.32
N GLU A 241 8.12 -10.10 -23.14
CA GLU A 241 9.38 -9.61 -23.67
C GLU A 241 9.25 -8.25 -24.38
N GLY A 242 10.10 -7.30 -24.00
CA GLY A 242 10.06 -5.92 -24.51
C GLY A 242 8.99 -5.03 -23.85
N GLY A 243 8.14 -5.59 -22.97
CA GLY A 243 7.15 -4.87 -22.19
C GLY A 243 7.77 -3.78 -21.30
N HIS A 244 7.01 -2.71 -21.06
CA HIS A 244 7.48 -1.56 -20.29
C HIS A 244 7.64 -1.87 -18.81
N VAL A 245 6.76 -2.69 -18.22
CA VAL A 245 6.83 -3.09 -16.81
C VAL A 245 8.00 -4.05 -16.58
N LYS A 246 8.20 -5.04 -17.46
CA LYS A 246 9.35 -5.95 -17.42
C LYS A 246 10.69 -5.20 -17.43
N ARG A 247 10.86 -4.27 -18.39
CA ARG A 247 12.08 -3.44 -18.47
C ARG A 247 12.26 -2.50 -17.28
N PHE A 248 11.16 -2.03 -16.70
CA PHE A 248 11.19 -1.22 -15.50
C PHE A 248 11.73 -2.02 -14.32
N PHE A 249 11.19 -3.21 -14.07
CA PHE A 249 11.65 -4.04 -12.96
C PHE A 249 13.11 -4.43 -13.10
N SER A 250 13.57 -4.87 -14.28
CA SER A 250 14.97 -5.26 -14.46
C SER A 250 15.98 -4.11 -14.23
N ARG A 251 15.59 -2.86 -14.48
CA ARG A 251 16.50 -1.70 -14.35
C ARG A 251 16.35 -0.96 -13.03
N PHE A 252 15.12 -0.75 -12.58
CA PHE A 252 14.84 0.06 -11.40
C PHE A 252 15.11 -0.72 -10.11
N LEU A 253 14.78 -2.01 -10.06
CA LEU A 253 14.97 -2.84 -8.86
C LEU A 253 16.45 -3.03 -8.52
N ALA A 254 17.31 -3.18 -9.53
CA ALA A 254 18.74 -3.38 -9.33
C ALA A 254 19.39 -2.25 -8.50
N GLY A 255 18.86 -1.03 -8.61
CA GLY A 255 19.40 0.14 -7.90
C GLY A 255 18.74 0.48 -6.56
N HIS A 256 17.63 -0.18 -6.19
CA HIS A 256 16.78 0.28 -5.08
C HIS A 256 16.39 -0.85 -4.12
N VAL A 257 16.45 -0.55 -2.82
CA VAL A 257 15.84 -1.41 -1.81
C VAL A 257 14.36 -1.07 -1.73
N LEU A 258 13.49 -2.05 -1.99
CA LEU A 258 12.06 -1.90 -1.85
C LEU A 258 11.54 -2.32 -0.47
N LEU A 259 10.54 -1.60 0.03
CA LEU A 259 9.65 -2.04 1.12
C LEU A 259 8.22 -2.18 0.60
N PHE A 260 7.72 -3.41 0.50
CA PHE A 260 6.33 -3.68 0.15
C PHE A 260 5.42 -3.44 1.37
N VAL A 261 4.41 -2.58 1.22
CA VAL A 261 3.45 -2.24 2.28
C VAL A 261 2.03 -2.29 1.72
N GLY A 262 1.10 -2.94 2.44
CA GLY A 262 -0.28 -3.15 1.98
C GLY A 262 -0.39 -4.02 0.71
N CYS A 263 0.66 -4.80 0.41
CA CYS A 263 0.68 -5.73 -0.69
C CYS A 263 0.40 -7.14 -0.15
N ARG A 264 -0.57 -7.87 -0.71
CA ARG A 264 -0.79 -9.27 -0.34
C ARG A 264 0.35 -10.19 -0.80
N LEU A 265 1.07 -9.78 -1.85
CA LEU A 265 2.17 -10.52 -2.49
C LEU A 265 1.79 -11.98 -2.84
N THR A 266 0.51 -12.22 -3.08
CA THR A 266 -0.02 -13.48 -3.60
C THR A 266 0.38 -13.56 -5.07
N VAL A 267 1.09 -14.62 -5.46
CA VAL A 267 1.77 -14.91 -6.75
C VAL A 267 1.24 -14.15 -8.00
N ASP A 268 1.46 -12.83 -8.00
CA ASP A 268 1.14 -11.91 -9.08
C ASP A 268 2.30 -11.94 -10.09
N ARG A 269 2.04 -11.63 -11.37
CA ARG A 269 3.08 -11.39 -12.38
C ARG A 269 4.17 -10.46 -11.89
N THR A 270 3.86 -9.51 -11.01
CA THR A 270 4.88 -8.67 -10.35
C THR A 270 5.93 -9.49 -9.62
N ILE A 271 5.53 -10.42 -8.76
CA ILE A 271 6.47 -11.26 -8.00
C ILE A 271 7.17 -12.25 -8.91
N LYS A 272 6.46 -12.83 -9.88
CA LYS A 272 7.08 -13.71 -10.88
C LYS A 272 8.15 -12.97 -11.69
N GLU A 273 7.92 -11.72 -12.07
CA GLU A 273 8.91 -10.93 -12.79
C GLU A 273 10.11 -10.58 -11.90
N MET A 274 9.90 -10.30 -10.62
CA MET A 274 11.01 -10.16 -9.67
C MET A 274 11.83 -11.45 -9.53
N GLN A 275 11.17 -12.61 -9.46
CA GLN A 275 11.85 -13.92 -9.44
C GLN A 275 12.65 -14.14 -10.73
N ASN A 276 12.10 -13.77 -11.89
CA ASN A 276 12.80 -13.86 -13.16
C ASN A 276 14.05 -12.99 -13.18
N VAL A 277 13.96 -11.74 -12.74
CA VAL A 277 15.08 -10.79 -12.67
C VAL A 277 16.19 -11.32 -11.75
N VAL A 278 15.82 -11.83 -10.57
CA VAL A 278 16.78 -12.41 -9.62
C VAL A 278 17.41 -13.69 -10.15
N GLY A 279 16.65 -14.52 -10.88
CA GLY A 279 17.13 -15.79 -11.44
C GLY A 279 17.99 -15.68 -12.71
N THR A 280 18.02 -14.53 -13.38
CA THR A 280 18.82 -14.33 -14.60
C THR A 280 20.26 -13.90 -14.33
N ASP A 281 20.54 -13.23 -13.21
CA ASP A 281 21.87 -12.78 -12.81
C ASP A 281 22.28 -13.41 -11.45
N ASP A 282 23.46 -13.09 -10.91
CA ASP A 282 23.86 -13.59 -9.59
C ASP A 282 22.98 -12.96 -8.50
N GLU A 283 22.31 -13.78 -7.67
CA GLU A 283 21.42 -13.31 -6.60
C GLU A 283 22.09 -12.27 -5.67
N SER A 284 23.42 -12.33 -5.53
CA SER A 284 24.20 -11.39 -4.72
C SER A 284 24.35 -9.99 -5.31
N GLU A 285 24.04 -9.82 -6.60
CA GLU A 285 24.06 -8.52 -7.29
C GLU A 285 22.79 -7.69 -7.04
N PHE A 286 21.72 -8.30 -6.52
CA PHE A 286 20.46 -7.61 -6.25
C PHE A 286 20.30 -7.19 -4.79
N PRO A 287 19.74 -5.98 -4.53
CA PRO A 287 19.42 -5.55 -3.19
C PRO A 287 18.34 -6.43 -2.57
N ARG A 288 18.49 -6.71 -1.26
CA ARG A 288 17.45 -7.41 -0.50
C ARG A 288 16.26 -6.50 -0.31
N HIS A 289 15.07 -6.97 -0.68
CA HIS A 289 13.81 -6.26 -0.48
C HIS A 289 13.12 -6.74 0.81
N TYR A 290 12.18 -5.96 1.31
CA TYR A 290 11.43 -6.27 2.53
C TYR A 290 9.94 -6.11 2.30
N ALA A 291 9.11 -6.82 3.06
CA ALA A 291 7.66 -6.70 2.95
C ALA A 291 7.01 -6.77 4.34
N ILE A 292 6.04 -5.91 4.62
CA ILE A 292 5.20 -6.03 5.83
C ILE A 292 3.97 -6.85 5.43
N VAL A 293 3.88 -8.08 5.94
CA VAL A 293 2.92 -9.08 5.44
C VAL A 293 2.12 -9.69 6.59
N GLU A 294 0.82 -9.79 6.39
CA GLU A 294 -0.07 -10.53 7.29
C GLU A 294 0.22 -12.02 7.20
N LEU A 295 0.34 -12.67 8.36
CA LEU A 295 0.36 -14.12 8.48
C LEU A 295 -1.04 -14.59 8.88
N GLN A 296 -1.80 -15.10 7.92
CA GLN A 296 -3.17 -15.54 8.15
C GLN A 296 -3.19 -16.86 8.91
N ASN A 297 -4.26 -17.09 9.67
CA ASN A 297 -4.41 -18.35 10.40
C ASN A 297 -4.43 -19.55 9.41
N GLY A 298 -3.47 -20.47 9.58
CA GLY A 298 -3.34 -21.66 8.72
C GLY A 298 -2.36 -21.51 7.55
N ASP A 299 -1.74 -20.34 7.38
CA ASP A 299 -0.70 -20.14 6.36
C ASP A 299 0.54 -21.02 6.61
N ASP A 300 1.09 -21.58 5.54
CA ASP A 300 2.44 -22.14 5.55
C ASP A 300 3.47 -21.01 5.53
N GLN A 301 3.82 -20.50 6.72
CA GLN A 301 4.79 -19.42 6.88
C GLN A 301 6.14 -19.74 6.20
N ILE A 302 6.63 -20.98 6.33
CA ILE A 302 7.94 -21.40 5.80
C ILE A 302 7.86 -21.47 4.27
N GLY A 303 6.78 -22.02 3.73
CA GLY A 303 6.51 -22.05 2.30
C GLY A 303 6.43 -20.65 1.71
N ARG A 304 5.67 -19.74 2.35
CA ARG A 304 5.57 -18.33 1.91
C ARG A 304 6.91 -17.61 1.97
N GLU A 305 7.69 -17.81 3.04
CA GLU A 305 9.04 -17.22 3.15
C GLU A 305 9.98 -17.73 2.05
N ARG A 306 9.92 -19.03 1.73
CA ARG A 306 10.69 -19.64 0.63
C ARG A 306 10.28 -19.11 -0.75
N GLU A 307 8.99 -18.91 -1.00
CA GLU A 307 8.51 -18.35 -2.27
C GLU A 307 8.96 -16.89 -2.46
N LEU A 308 8.85 -16.06 -1.40
CA LEU A 308 9.28 -14.67 -1.43
C LEU A 308 10.80 -14.53 -1.54
N SER A 309 11.58 -15.45 -0.94
CA SER A 309 13.03 -15.40 -1.03
C SER A 309 13.55 -15.60 -2.46
N LYS A 310 12.81 -16.31 -3.33
CA LYS A 310 13.16 -16.42 -4.77
C LYS A 310 13.12 -15.07 -5.49
N ALA A 311 12.39 -14.10 -4.96
CA ALA A 311 12.35 -12.72 -5.43
C ALA A 311 13.27 -11.78 -4.63
N ASN A 312 14.15 -12.34 -3.78
CA ASN A 312 14.97 -11.61 -2.81
C ASN A 312 14.14 -10.72 -1.84
N ILE A 313 12.88 -11.10 -1.58
CA ILE A 313 11.96 -10.40 -0.66
C ILE A 313 11.96 -11.11 0.69
N PHE A 314 12.23 -10.37 1.76
CA PHE A 314 12.24 -10.88 3.13
C PHE A 314 11.05 -10.33 3.91
N PRO A 315 10.05 -11.16 4.25
CA PRO A 315 8.84 -10.71 4.93
C PRO A 315 9.10 -10.36 6.39
N ILE A 316 8.31 -9.41 6.88
CA ILE A 316 8.13 -8.99 8.27
C ILE A 316 6.68 -9.28 8.60
N TRP A 317 6.49 -10.35 9.36
CA TRP A 317 5.18 -10.90 9.65
C TRP A 317 4.46 -10.12 10.76
N TYR A 318 3.16 -9.90 10.59
CA TYR A 318 2.26 -9.49 11.66
C TYR A 318 1.04 -10.43 11.76
N PRO A 319 0.37 -10.52 12.92
CA PRO A 319 -0.73 -11.45 13.14
C PRO A 319 -1.97 -11.15 12.28
N ASP A 320 -2.70 -12.21 11.93
CA ASP A 320 -3.98 -12.16 11.22
C ASP A 320 -4.96 -11.13 11.80
N GLY A 321 -5.49 -10.26 10.94
CA GLY A 321 -6.45 -9.20 11.27
C GLY A 321 -5.89 -8.00 12.03
N GLN A 322 -4.62 -8.03 12.46
CA GLN A 322 -4.00 -6.96 13.26
C GLN A 322 -3.26 -5.95 12.35
N HIS A 323 -3.99 -5.27 11.47
CA HIS A 323 -3.41 -4.33 10.51
C HIS A 323 -2.80 -3.07 11.15
N GLU A 324 -3.11 -2.77 12.42
CA GLU A 324 -2.48 -1.70 13.21
C GLU A 324 -0.96 -1.86 13.31
N TYR A 325 -0.44 -3.08 13.13
CA TYR A 325 1.00 -3.34 13.10
C TYR A 325 1.68 -2.64 11.94
N VAL A 326 0.99 -2.45 10.81
CA VAL A 326 1.54 -1.71 9.67
C VAL A 326 1.86 -0.28 10.10
N GLU A 327 0.94 0.38 10.80
CA GLU A 327 1.17 1.72 11.35
C GLU A 327 2.31 1.70 12.37
N ALA A 328 2.28 0.74 13.29
CA ALA A 328 3.28 0.60 14.34
C ALA A 328 4.70 0.41 13.77
N PHE A 329 4.86 -0.42 12.74
CA PHE A 329 6.14 -0.62 12.05
C PHE A 329 6.62 0.66 11.36
N LEU A 330 5.75 1.38 10.66
CA LEU A 330 6.12 2.65 10.01
C LEU A 330 6.59 3.69 11.04
N ILE A 331 5.89 3.81 12.17
CA ILE A 331 6.29 4.67 13.28
C ILE A 331 7.63 4.24 13.85
N ALA A 332 7.82 2.94 14.11
CA ALA A 332 9.06 2.41 14.65
C ALA A 332 10.27 2.65 13.73
N LEU A 333 10.06 2.68 12.40
CA LEU A 333 11.12 3.01 11.43
C LEU A 333 11.52 4.49 11.46
N MET A 334 10.62 5.40 11.86
CA MET A 334 10.91 6.83 12.01
C MET A 334 11.74 7.16 13.26
N GLU A 335 11.73 6.29 14.27
CA GLU A 335 12.41 6.53 15.53
C GLU A 335 13.95 6.51 15.39
N LYS A 336 14.57 7.61 15.81
CA LYS A 336 15.99 7.65 16.12
C LYS A 336 16.17 7.04 17.50
N ARG A 337 16.82 5.88 17.60
CA ARG A 337 17.37 5.41 18.88
C ARG A 337 18.34 6.45 19.43
#